data_AF-A0AAW3ZD43-F1
#
_entry.id   AF-A0AAW3ZD43-F1
#
_cell.length_a   1.000
_cell.length_b   1.000
_cell.length_c   1.000
_cell.angle_alpha   90.00
_cell.angle_beta   90.00
_cell.angle_gamma   90.00
#
_symmetry.space_group_name_H-M   'P 1'
#
loop_
_entity.id
_entity.type
_entity.pdbx_description
1 polymer ?
#
loop_
_entity_poly.entity_id
_entity_poly.type
_entity_poly.pdbx_seq_one_letter_code
_entity_poly.pdbx_strand_id
1 'polypeptide(L)'
;MTQWASLDETTAWARTMGFPNAKAWHRPLQAVRDAWPPHIPRHPEQVYPDFLERGGWGHLLGTGFTWTRGRTHATYLEASRWAQEHKIHTRGAWKKKVRTLRPWPDDIPRSPDFIYANEFKNGGWARFLRGQAKGDARQSRIEACVRNAVVAAFGSKALDHNQRVVTGASGKEWRVDGIIQVWGLEIILEYDGARWHKPSKQRALDIRKTQDLWDAGWIVMRMREAPLTPLREGLDLCVDPNASEAERVQRVIEHVRACFAFHDFHEVNAETVVSDPALIANGFVSFEEAGKWAQKQGFRTMKEWRASARAMGTLWPSHIPKDPYSAYKAQIQQYGSGVLLGVAA
;
A
#
# COMPACT_ATOMS: atom_id res chain seq x y z
N MET A 1 57.59 6.22 1.86
CA MET A 1 56.18 5.80 1.66
C MET A 1 55.33 7.04 1.83
N THR A 2 54.51 7.41 0.84
CA THR A 2 53.62 8.57 0.99
C THR A 2 52.55 8.20 2.01
N GLN A 3 52.52 8.89 3.15
CA GLN A 3 51.45 8.75 4.11
C GLN A 3 50.22 9.47 3.55
N TRP A 4 49.17 8.73 3.26
CA TRP A 4 47.90 9.29 2.80
C TRP A 4 47.20 10.01 3.95
N ALA A 5 46.48 11.08 3.61
CA ALA A 5 45.54 11.73 4.53
C ALA A 5 44.48 10.73 5.00
N SER A 6 43.77 11.06 6.07
CA SER A 6 42.55 10.33 6.42
C SER A 6 41.43 10.58 5.39
N LEU A 7 40.41 9.71 5.38
CA LEU A 7 39.22 9.91 4.56
C LEU A 7 38.50 11.22 4.91
N ASP A 8 38.50 11.65 6.17
CA ASP A 8 37.85 12.88 6.61
C ASP A 8 38.58 14.13 6.12
N GLU A 9 39.91 14.16 6.20
CA GLU A 9 40.73 15.24 5.64
C GLU A 9 40.58 15.31 4.10
N THR A 10 40.54 14.15 3.44
CA THR A 10 40.29 14.07 2.00
C THR A 10 38.91 14.59 1.64
N THR A 11 37.90 14.28 2.45
CA THR A 11 36.52 14.76 2.28
C THR A 11 36.44 16.27 2.45
N ALA A 12 37.11 16.83 3.46
CA ALA A 12 37.15 18.27 3.68
C ALA A 12 37.76 19.01 2.46
N TRP A 13 38.90 18.53 1.96
CA TRP A 13 39.54 19.10 0.78
C TRP A 13 38.66 18.97 -0.48
N ALA A 14 38.11 17.78 -0.72
CA ALA A 14 37.25 17.51 -1.87
C ALA A 14 36.02 18.44 -1.92
N ARG A 15 35.45 18.76 -0.75
CA ARG A 15 34.30 19.66 -0.61
C ARG A 15 34.66 21.12 -0.87
N THR A 16 35.84 21.57 -0.42
CA THR A 16 36.37 22.90 -0.76
C THR A 16 36.53 23.06 -2.27
N MET A 17 36.97 22.02 -2.97
CA MET A 17 37.14 22.03 -4.42
C MET A 17 35.83 21.91 -5.21
N GLY A 18 34.72 21.51 -4.56
CA GLY A 18 33.38 21.52 -5.16
C GLY A 18 33.20 20.50 -6.30
N PHE A 19 33.88 19.35 -6.26
CA PHE A 19 33.77 18.35 -7.32
C PHE A 19 32.33 17.78 -7.43
N PRO A 20 31.70 17.84 -8.61
CA PRO A 20 30.29 17.42 -8.76
C PRO A 20 30.10 15.90 -8.85
N ASN A 21 31.14 15.12 -9.17
CA ASN A 21 31.09 13.66 -9.32
C ASN A 21 32.50 13.06 -9.47
N ALA A 22 32.59 11.72 -9.39
CA ALA A 22 33.86 10.98 -9.52
C ALA A 22 34.57 11.23 -10.87
N LYS A 23 33.83 11.48 -11.95
CA LYS A 23 34.44 11.79 -13.26
C LYS A 23 35.21 13.12 -13.21
N ALA A 24 34.65 14.14 -12.56
CA ALA A 24 35.32 15.43 -12.36
C ALA A 24 36.49 15.34 -11.38
N TRP A 25 36.45 14.41 -10.42
CA TRP A 25 37.58 14.09 -9.54
C TRP A 25 38.76 13.48 -10.33
N HIS A 26 38.49 12.49 -11.19
CA HIS A 26 39.54 11.84 -11.98
C HIS A 26 40.01 12.68 -13.17
N ARG A 27 39.17 13.60 -13.67
CA ARG A 27 39.50 14.52 -14.76
C ARG A 27 39.22 15.97 -14.33
N PRO A 28 40.00 16.50 -13.37
CA PRO A 28 39.84 17.85 -12.91
C PRO A 28 40.35 18.85 -13.95
N LEU A 29 40.00 20.13 -13.79
CA LEU A 29 40.61 21.21 -14.57
C LEU A 29 42.13 21.22 -14.35
N GLN A 30 42.89 21.65 -15.37
CA GLN A 30 44.36 21.63 -15.35
C GLN A 30 44.94 22.30 -14.09
N ALA A 31 44.45 23.50 -13.74
CA ALA A 31 44.89 24.22 -12.55
C ALA A 31 44.69 23.43 -11.24
N VAL A 32 43.60 22.67 -11.13
CA VAL A 32 43.31 21.81 -9.98
C VAL A 32 44.17 20.54 -10.01
N ARG A 33 44.46 20.02 -11.20
CA ARG A 33 45.35 18.88 -11.38
C ARG A 33 46.77 19.20 -10.92
N ASP A 34 47.22 20.41 -11.23
CA ASP A 34 48.58 20.89 -10.98
C ASP A 34 48.76 21.31 -9.50
N ALA A 35 47.70 21.84 -8.88
CA ALA A 35 47.64 22.15 -7.46
C ALA A 35 47.15 21.00 -6.57
N TRP A 36 47.20 19.75 -7.07
CA TRP A 36 46.69 18.59 -6.32
C TRP A 36 47.60 18.27 -5.12
N PRO A 37 47.08 18.26 -3.87
CA PRO A 37 47.94 18.01 -2.71
C PRO A 37 48.52 16.59 -2.74
N PRO A 38 49.82 16.42 -2.45
CA PRO A 38 50.50 15.13 -2.63
C PRO A 38 50.02 14.04 -1.65
N HIS A 39 49.42 14.42 -0.51
CA HIS A 39 48.87 13.51 0.49
C HIS A 39 47.39 13.15 0.23
N ILE A 40 46.77 13.72 -0.81
CA ILE A 40 45.40 13.40 -1.20
C ILE A 40 45.40 12.33 -2.30
N PRO A 41 44.86 11.13 -2.04
CA PRO A 41 44.94 10.05 -3.02
C PRO A 41 44.11 10.35 -4.27
N ARG A 42 44.63 9.98 -5.45
CA ARG A 42 43.88 10.04 -6.72
C ARG A 42 42.78 8.98 -6.81
N HIS A 43 43.00 7.86 -6.14
CA HIS A 43 42.12 6.69 -6.07
C HIS A 43 41.76 6.40 -4.60
N PRO A 44 40.96 7.26 -3.94
CA PRO A 44 40.57 7.08 -2.54
C PRO A 44 39.90 5.72 -2.29
N GLU A 45 39.20 5.16 -3.27
CA GLU A 45 38.57 3.84 -3.22
C GLU A 45 39.55 2.67 -3.10
N GLN A 46 40.83 2.88 -3.43
CA GLN A 46 41.89 1.88 -3.28
C GLN A 46 42.72 2.09 -2.01
N VAL A 47 42.66 3.29 -1.43
CA VAL A 47 43.46 3.69 -0.26
C VAL A 47 42.68 3.49 1.03
N TYR A 48 41.36 3.74 1.02
CA TYR A 48 40.51 3.62 2.20
C TYR A 48 39.69 2.32 2.13
N PRO A 49 39.97 1.30 2.96
CA PRO A 49 39.25 0.03 2.92
C PRO A 49 37.76 0.19 3.22
N ASP A 50 37.42 1.13 4.09
CA ASP A 50 36.06 1.50 4.51
C ASP A 50 35.41 2.55 3.58
N PHE A 51 36.03 2.87 2.43
CA PHE A 51 35.54 3.93 1.53
C PHE A 51 34.07 3.76 1.18
N LEU A 52 33.69 2.53 0.79
CA LEU A 52 32.31 2.21 0.41
C LEU A 52 31.36 2.20 1.62
N GLU A 53 31.80 1.66 2.75
CA GLU A 53 31.03 1.60 4.01
C GLU A 53 30.72 3.02 4.52
N ARG A 54 31.66 3.94 4.36
CA ARG A 54 31.49 5.36 4.69
C ARG A 54 30.74 6.16 3.62
N GLY A 55 30.08 5.50 2.67
CA GLY A 55 29.20 6.14 1.68
C GLY A 55 29.86 6.48 0.34
N GLY A 56 31.12 6.09 0.14
CA GLY A 56 31.86 6.20 -1.11
C GLY A 56 31.97 7.62 -1.66
N TRP A 57 31.92 7.74 -2.98
CA TRP A 57 32.00 9.01 -3.70
C TRP A 57 30.95 10.05 -3.25
N GLY A 58 29.78 9.61 -2.77
CA GLY A 58 28.76 10.52 -2.25
C GLY A 58 29.16 11.27 -1.00
N HIS A 59 29.75 10.53 -0.05
CA HIS A 59 30.24 11.08 1.21
C HIS A 59 31.47 11.96 0.97
N LEU A 60 32.45 11.44 0.22
CA LEU A 60 33.69 12.13 -0.10
C LEU A 60 33.44 13.50 -0.76
N LEU A 61 32.56 13.53 -1.77
CA LEU A 61 32.32 14.74 -2.56
C LEU A 61 31.18 15.62 -2.00
N GLY A 62 30.50 15.18 -0.93
CA GLY A 62 29.36 15.91 -0.37
C GLY A 62 28.15 16.01 -1.31
N THR A 63 28.06 15.11 -2.30
CA THR A 63 27.00 15.14 -3.34
C THR A 63 25.70 14.47 -2.89
N GLY A 64 25.73 13.78 -1.74
CA GLY A 64 24.60 13.01 -1.21
C GLY A 64 24.29 11.77 -2.06
N PHE A 65 25.30 11.21 -2.74
CA PHE A 65 25.20 10.05 -3.62
C PHE A 65 25.81 8.78 -2.97
N THR A 66 25.13 8.13 -2.03
CA THR A 66 25.60 6.84 -1.49
C THR A 66 25.60 5.72 -2.57
N TRP A 67 26.55 4.78 -2.48
CA TRP A 67 26.71 3.63 -3.38
C TRP A 67 25.54 2.66 -3.25
N THR A 68 24.97 2.20 -4.37
CA THR A 68 23.64 1.56 -4.46
C THR A 68 23.56 0.12 -3.93
N ARG A 69 24.68 -0.55 -3.64
CA ARG A 69 24.69 -2.00 -3.32
C ARG A 69 24.45 -2.33 -1.83
N GLY A 70 24.17 -1.34 -1.00
CA GLY A 70 23.74 -1.53 0.40
C GLY A 70 22.49 -0.72 0.79
N ARG A 71 21.81 -0.07 -0.16
CA ARG A 71 20.57 0.65 0.13
C ARG A 71 19.41 -0.34 0.16
N THR A 72 18.83 -0.56 1.34
CA THR A 72 17.42 -0.93 1.44
C THR A 72 16.61 0.30 1.06
N HIS A 73 16.16 0.35 -0.19
CA HIS A 73 15.21 1.37 -0.61
C HIS A 73 13.90 1.17 0.15
N ALA A 74 13.23 2.26 0.48
CA ALA A 74 11.84 2.23 0.89
C ALA A 74 11.04 1.43 -0.16
N THR A 75 9.99 0.72 0.26
CA THR A 75 9.09 0.03 -0.67
C THR A 75 8.41 1.03 -1.62
N TYR A 76 7.88 0.57 -2.75
CA TYR A 76 7.14 1.41 -3.70
C TYR A 76 6.07 2.27 -2.99
N LEU A 77 5.37 1.68 -2.01
CA LEU A 77 4.30 2.34 -1.28
C LEU A 77 4.82 3.39 -0.29
N GLU A 78 5.91 3.11 0.42
CA GLU A 78 6.54 4.08 1.33
C GLU A 78 7.09 5.28 0.56
N ALA A 79 7.76 5.05 -0.58
CA ALA A 79 8.24 6.13 -1.43
C ALA A 79 7.11 6.94 -2.10
N SER A 80 6.01 6.27 -2.47
CA SER A 80 4.80 6.95 -2.98
C SER A 80 4.12 7.78 -1.89
N ARG A 81 4.03 7.29 -0.65
CA ARG A 81 3.49 8.05 0.50
C ARG A 81 4.34 9.28 0.80
N TRP A 82 5.66 9.10 0.83
CA TRP A 82 6.59 10.21 1.02
C TRP A 82 6.38 11.30 -0.05
N ALA A 83 6.23 10.92 -1.33
CA ALA A 83 5.93 11.84 -2.42
C ALA A 83 4.65 12.66 -2.16
N GLN A 84 3.60 12.00 -1.65
CA GLN A 84 2.30 12.60 -1.40
C GLN A 84 2.31 13.53 -0.18
N GLU A 85 2.96 13.14 0.92
CA GLU A 85 3.16 13.99 2.12
C GLU A 85 3.90 15.29 1.76
N HIS A 86 4.87 15.19 0.85
CA HIS A 86 5.64 16.33 0.36
C HIS A 86 4.93 17.11 -0.76
N LYS A 87 3.65 16.79 -1.03
CA LYS A 87 2.77 17.45 -2.02
C LYS A 87 3.35 17.42 -3.44
N ILE A 88 3.99 16.32 -3.81
CA ILE A 88 4.62 16.12 -5.11
C ILE A 88 3.68 15.34 -6.02
N HIS A 89 2.92 16.04 -6.87
CA HIS A 89 1.88 15.41 -7.70
C HIS A 89 2.23 15.24 -9.18
N THR A 90 3.42 15.67 -9.60
CA THR A 90 3.88 15.58 -11.00
C THR A 90 5.34 15.17 -11.09
N ARG A 91 5.70 14.50 -12.19
CA ARG A 91 7.10 14.11 -12.47
C ARG A 91 8.03 15.34 -12.47
N GLY A 92 7.54 16.48 -12.96
CA GLY A 92 8.29 17.74 -12.92
C GLY A 92 8.54 18.23 -11.49
N ALA A 93 7.52 18.18 -10.63
CA ALA A 93 7.66 18.52 -9.22
C ALA A 93 8.63 17.57 -8.50
N TRP A 94 8.60 16.27 -8.81
CA TRP A 94 9.54 15.27 -8.27
C TRP A 94 10.97 15.62 -8.64
N LYS A 95 11.25 15.81 -9.94
CA LYS A 95 12.59 16.20 -10.43
C LYS A 95 13.07 17.50 -9.79
N LYS A 96 12.17 18.49 -9.64
CA LYS A 96 12.49 19.75 -8.96
C LYS A 96 12.90 19.48 -7.50
N LYS A 97 12.13 18.69 -6.77
CA LYS A 97 12.38 18.36 -5.36
C LYS A 97 13.68 17.58 -5.17
N VAL A 98 13.96 16.58 -6.02
CA VAL A 98 15.26 15.86 -6.03
C VAL A 98 16.43 16.84 -6.17
N ARG A 99 16.29 17.87 -7.00
CA ARG A 99 17.34 18.86 -7.21
C ARG A 99 17.48 19.84 -6.04
N THR A 100 16.38 20.24 -5.40
CA THR A 100 16.35 21.35 -4.44
C THR A 100 16.31 20.94 -2.97
N LEU A 101 15.75 19.78 -2.62
CA LEU A 101 15.60 19.34 -1.23
C LEU A 101 16.94 18.82 -0.69
N ARG A 102 17.38 19.38 0.44
CA ARG A 102 18.58 18.96 1.16
C ARG A 102 18.28 18.96 2.67
N PRO A 103 18.58 17.87 3.41
CA PRO A 103 19.03 16.57 2.90
C PRO A 103 17.91 15.86 2.10
N TRP A 104 18.31 15.01 1.15
CA TRP A 104 17.37 14.08 0.52
C TRP A 104 17.33 12.81 1.38
N PRO A 105 16.16 12.21 1.65
CA PRO A 105 16.08 10.99 2.46
C PRO A 105 16.90 9.85 1.85
N ASP A 106 17.61 9.11 2.69
CA ASP A 106 18.55 8.08 2.23
C ASP A 106 17.86 6.84 1.62
N ASP A 107 16.64 6.56 2.07
CA ASP A 107 15.80 5.42 1.69
C ASP A 107 14.92 5.69 0.46
N ILE A 108 14.53 6.94 0.21
CA ILE A 108 13.69 7.32 -0.92
C ILE A 108 14.51 7.35 -2.22
N PRO A 109 14.21 6.50 -3.22
CA PRO A 109 14.98 6.48 -4.46
C PRO A 109 14.76 7.74 -5.27
N ARG A 110 15.84 8.33 -5.80
CA ARG A 110 15.74 9.51 -6.68
C ARG A 110 15.09 9.19 -8.04
N SER A 111 15.24 7.94 -8.49
CA SER A 111 14.70 7.40 -9.75
C SER A 111 13.76 6.21 -9.45
N PRO A 112 12.57 6.46 -8.87
CA PRO A 112 11.63 5.41 -8.51
C PRO A 112 11.12 4.61 -9.71
N ASP A 113 11.10 5.20 -10.90
CA ASP A 113 10.72 4.53 -12.16
C ASP A 113 11.69 3.42 -12.58
N PHE A 114 12.96 3.53 -12.17
CA PHE A 114 13.98 2.50 -12.41
C PHE A 114 13.99 1.45 -11.28
N ILE A 115 13.84 1.90 -10.03
CA ILE A 115 13.89 1.01 -8.85
C ILE A 115 12.64 0.14 -8.75
N TYR A 116 11.46 0.68 -9.09
CA TYR A 116 10.17 -0.03 -9.07
C TYR A 116 9.67 -0.28 -10.49
N ALA A 117 10.56 -0.79 -11.36
CA ALA A 117 10.29 -0.91 -12.79
C ALA A 117 9.05 -1.76 -13.10
N ASN A 118 8.74 -2.78 -12.28
CA ASN A 118 7.58 -3.63 -12.47
C ASN A 118 6.28 -2.92 -12.06
N GLU A 119 6.28 -2.21 -10.93
CA GLU A 119 5.16 -1.43 -10.43
C GLU A 119 4.82 -0.25 -11.35
N PHE A 120 5.84 0.33 -11.99
CA PHE A 120 5.68 1.42 -12.95
C PHE A 120 5.06 0.99 -14.30
N LYS A 121 5.09 -0.30 -14.66
CA LYS A 121 4.40 -0.81 -15.87
C LYS A 121 2.89 -0.54 -15.82
N ASN A 122 2.31 -0.55 -14.61
CA ASN A 122 0.88 -0.38 -14.39
C ASN A 122 0.54 1.03 -13.87
N GLY A 123 0.67 2.05 -14.73
CA GLY A 123 0.22 3.43 -14.43
C GLY A 123 1.31 4.45 -14.09
N GLY A 124 2.59 4.00 -14.06
CA GLY A 124 3.79 4.84 -14.03
C GLY A 124 3.77 6.00 -13.03
N TRP A 125 4.33 7.13 -13.45
CA TRP A 125 4.42 8.34 -12.62
C TRP A 125 3.06 8.87 -12.13
N ALA A 126 1.98 8.62 -12.87
CA ALA A 126 0.65 9.04 -12.44
C ALA A 126 0.19 8.23 -11.21
N ARG A 127 0.35 6.91 -11.26
CA ARG A 127 0.04 6.03 -10.13
C ARG A 127 0.96 6.29 -8.95
N PHE A 128 2.26 6.45 -9.19
CA PHE A 128 3.25 6.67 -8.14
C PHE A 128 3.08 8.00 -7.39
N LEU A 129 2.72 9.10 -8.06
CA LEU A 129 2.68 10.44 -7.44
C LEU A 129 1.29 10.92 -7.00
N ARG A 130 0.24 10.35 -7.59
CA ARG A 130 -1.14 10.78 -7.33
C ARG A 130 -1.98 9.69 -6.66
N GLY A 131 -1.44 8.47 -6.56
CA GLY A 131 -2.20 7.34 -6.07
C GLY A 131 -3.50 7.18 -6.84
N GLN A 132 -3.43 7.08 -8.19
CA GLN A 132 -4.48 6.66 -9.13
C GLN A 132 -4.13 7.17 -10.54
N ALA A 133 -4.12 6.29 -11.55
CA ALA A 133 -4.21 6.69 -12.94
C ALA A 133 -5.69 6.71 -13.36
N LYS A 134 -6.11 7.77 -14.09
CA LYS A 134 -7.39 7.77 -14.82
C LYS A 134 -7.34 6.63 -15.84
N GLY A 135 -8.10 5.56 -15.61
CA GLY A 135 -8.23 4.45 -16.56
C GLY A 135 -8.26 3.06 -15.93
N ASP A 136 -7.81 2.89 -14.69
CA ASP A 136 -8.02 1.64 -13.97
C ASP A 136 -9.50 1.54 -13.61
N ALA A 137 -10.19 0.54 -14.18
CA ALA A 137 -11.55 0.18 -13.80
C ALA A 137 -11.62 0.09 -12.27
N ARG A 138 -12.40 1.02 -11.68
CA ARG A 138 -12.72 1.11 -10.25
C ARG A 138 -12.90 -0.30 -9.70
N GLN A 139 -12.22 -0.64 -8.60
CA GLN A 139 -12.82 -1.58 -7.65
C GLN A 139 -14.20 -1.01 -7.32
N SER A 140 -15.26 -1.78 -7.54
CA SER A 140 -16.58 -1.29 -7.16
C SER A 140 -16.61 -1.09 -5.64
N ARG A 141 -17.41 -0.12 -5.17
CA ARG A 141 -17.55 0.16 -3.74
C ARG A 141 -17.95 -1.11 -2.98
N ILE A 142 -18.80 -1.93 -3.59
CA ILE A 142 -19.25 -3.21 -3.04
C ILE A 142 -18.13 -4.26 -2.95
N GLU A 143 -17.25 -4.39 -3.95
CA GLU A 143 -16.08 -5.28 -3.88
C GLU A 143 -15.14 -4.89 -2.71
N ALA A 144 -14.94 -3.60 -2.50
CA ALA A 144 -14.12 -3.10 -1.40
C ALA A 144 -14.78 -3.38 -0.04
N CYS A 145 -16.09 -3.13 0.08
CA CYS A 145 -16.86 -3.39 1.29
C CYS A 145 -16.86 -4.87 1.66
N VAL A 146 -17.17 -5.76 0.72
CA VAL A 146 -17.21 -7.21 0.97
C VAL A 146 -15.86 -7.72 1.44
N ARG A 147 -14.79 -7.39 0.71
CA ARG A 147 -13.45 -7.84 1.07
C ARG A 147 -13.05 -7.39 2.48
N ASN A 148 -13.24 -6.11 2.79
CA ASN A 148 -12.85 -5.57 4.10
C ASN A 148 -13.66 -6.21 5.24
N ALA A 149 -14.95 -6.44 5.00
CA ALA A 149 -15.83 -7.02 6.01
C ALA A 149 -15.51 -8.50 6.27
N VAL A 150 -15.17 -9.27 5.23
CA VAL A 150 -14.70 -10.65 5.40
C VAL A 150 -13.35 -10.69 6.11
N VAL A 151 -12.43 -9.77 5.81
CA VAL A 151 -11.15 -9.69 6.52
C VAL A 151 -11.35 -9.43 8.01
N ALA A 152 -12.22 -8.48 8.35
CA ALA A 152 -12.56 -8.14 9.72
C ALA A 152 -13.27 -9.28 10.46
N ALA A 153 -14.24 -9.94 9.81
CA ALA A 153 -15.05 -10.98 10.44
C ALA A 153 -14.27 -12.26 10.81
N PHE A 154 -13.22 -12.60 10.06
CA PHE A 154 -12.49 -13.87 10.22
C PHE A 154 -11.03 -13.71 10.69
N GLY A 155 -10.61 -12.52 11.10
CA GLY A 155 -9.27 -12.28 11.65
C GLY A 155 -8.13 -12.62 10.67
N SER A 156 -8.38 -12.48 9.37
CA SER A 156 -7.49 -12.97 8.31
C SER A 156 -6.37 -11.98 7.94
N LYS A 157 -5.27 -12.50 7.36
CA LYS A 157 -4.32 -11.66 6.62
C LYS A 157 -4.90 -11.37 5.24
N ALA A 158 -5.12 -10.09 4.92
CA ALA A 158 -5.35 -9.70 3.54
C ALA A 158 -4.08 -9.96 2.72
N LEU A 159 -4.11 -10.96 1.84
CA LEU A 159 -3.06 -11.16 0.85
C LEU A 159 -3.06 -9.99 -0.14
N ASP A 160 -1.87 -9.67 -0.64
CA ASP A 160 -1.46 -8.43 -1.29
C ASP A 160 -2.57 -7.70 -2.09
N HIS A 161 -2.93 -6.52 -1.60
CA HIS A 161 -3.88 -5.56 -2.15
C HIS A 161 -3.66 -5.16 -3.63
N ASN A 162 -2.49 -5.45 -4.22
CA ASN A 162 -2.19 -5.19 -5.62
C ASN A 162 -2.15 -6.45 -6.52
N GLN A 163 -2.21 -7.66 -5.95
CA GLN A 163 -2.22 -8.90 -6.73
C GLN A 163 -3.66 -9.23 -7.18
N ARG A 164 -4.16 -8.45 -8.14
CA ARG A 164 -5.44 -8.74 -8.81
C ARG A 164 -5.29 -9.65 -10.01
N VAL A 165 -4.09 -10.15 -10.27
CA VAL A 165 -3.81 -11.04 -11.38
C VAL A 165 -3.26 -12.33 -10.81
N VAL A 166 -3.95 -13.43 -11.09
CA VAL A 166 -3.59 -14.78 -10.68
C VAL A 166 -3.40 -15.64 -11.92
N THR A 167 -2.52 -16.63 -11.83
CA THR A 167 -2.25 -17.54 -12.95
C THR A 167 -3.11 -18.79 -12.80
N GLY A 168 -3.91 -19.10 -13.82
CA GLY A 168 -4.68 -20.34 -13.90
C GLY A 168 -3.84 -21.53 -14.39
N ALA A 169 -4.41 -22.73 -14.35
CA ALA A 169 -3.71 -23.98 -14.69
C ALA A 169 -3.24 -24.01 -16.15
N SER A 170 -3.97 -23.33 -17.03
CA SER A 170 -3.59 -23.14 -18.44
C SER A 170 -2.40 -22.20 -18.66
N GLY A 171 -1.83 -21.63 -17.60
CA GLY A 171 -0.80 -20.59 -17.65
C GLY A 171 -1.35 -19.20 -18.01
N LYS A 172 -2.68 -19.07 -18.11
CA LYS A 172 -3.34 -17.79 -18.41
C LYS A 172 -3.42 -16.91 -17.16
N GLU A 173 -3.10 -15.64 -17.33
CA GLU A 173 -3.31 -14.61 -16.32
C GLU A 173 -4.77 -14.14 -16.29
N TRP A 174 -5.40 -14.22 -15.12
CA TRP A 174 -6.77 -13.80 -14.87
C TRP A 174 -6.82 -12.65 -13.89
N ARG A 175 -7.55 -11.60 -14.24
CA ARG A 175 -7.87 -10.53 -13.31
C ARG A 175 -9.02 -10.96 -12.38
N VAL A 176 -8.87 -10.76 -11.08
CA VAL A 176 -9.85 -11.07 -10.04
C VAL A 176 -10.22 -9.84 -9.19
N ASP A 177 -11.38 -9.88 -8.55
CA ASP A 177 -11.91 -8.72 -7.81
C ASP A 177 -11.33 -8.60 -6.39
N GLY A 178 -11.08 -9.74 -5.75
CA GLY A 178 -10.39 -9.81 -4.46
C GLY A 178 -9.81 -11.18 -4.16
N ILE A 179 -8.78 -11.20 -3.33
CA ILE A 179 -8.22 -12.42 -2.74
C ILE A 179 -8.23 -12.21 -1.22
N ILE A 180 -8.68 -13.22 -0.50
CA ILE A 180 -8.70 -13.25 0.96
C ILE A 180 -8.06 -14.56 1.43
N GLN A 181 -7.51 -14.59 2.65
CA GLN A 181 -6.99 -15.81 3.26
C GLN A 181 -7.75 -16.13 4.54
N VAL A 182 -8.74 -17.03 4.48
CA VAL A 182 -9.53 -17.41 5.67
C VAL A 182 -9.06 -18.79 6.15
N TRP A 183 -8.63 -18.88 7.42
CA TRP A 183 -8.16 -20.14 8.03
C TRP A 183 -7.07 -20.89 7.25
N GLY A 184 -6.15 -20.13 6.64
CA GLY A 184 -5.06 -20.69 5.83
C GLY A 184 -5.44 -21.01 4.38
N LEU A 185 -6.73 -20.92 4.02
CA LEU A 185 -7.22 -21.12 2.65
C LEU A 185 -7.19 -19.81 1.87
N GLU A 186 -6.63 -19.85 0.66
CA GLU A 186 -6.67 -18.71 -0.27
C GLU A 186 -7.95 -18.77 -1.11
N ILE A 187 -8.80 -17.76 -0.93
CA ILE A 187 -10.11 -17.67 -1.59
C ILE A 187 -10.12 -16.44 -2.49
N ILE A 188 -10.49 -16.65 -3.75
CA ILE A 188 -10.81 -15.61 -4.71
C ILE A 188 -12.28 -15.23 -4.55
N LEU A 189 -12.54 -13.93 -4.39
CA LEU A 189 -13.87 -13.33 -4.41
C LEU A 189 -14.09 -12.64 -5.76
N GLU A 190 -15.23 -12.93 -6.38
CA GLU A 190 -15.68 -12.28 -7.62
C GLU A 190 -17.06 -11.67 -7.41
N TYR A 191 -17.26 -10.44 -7.88
CA TYR A 191 -18.56 -9.78 -7.90
C TYR A 191 -19.11 -9.70 -9.33
N ASP A 192 -20.12 -10.52 -9.63
CA ASP A 192 -20.73 -10.57 -10.96
C ASP A 192 -21.99 -9.72 -11.03
N GLY A 193 -21.87 -8.50 -11.52
CA GLY A 193 -23.01 -7.60 -11.72
C GLY A 193 -23.90 -8.04 -12.91
N ALA A 194 -25.21 -8.16 -12.70
CA ALA A 194 -26.13 -8.73 -13.70
C ALA A 194 -26.12 -7.98 -15.04
N ARG A 195 -25.83 -6.67 -15.00
CA ARG A 195 -25.72 -5.78 -16.18
C ARG A 195 -24.53 -6.14 -17.10
N TRP A 196 -23.46 -6.68 -16.54
CA TRP A 196 -22.20 -6.96 -17.27
C TRP A 196 -22.10 -8.42 -17.70
N HIS A 197 -22.79 -9.32 -16.99
CA HIS A 197 -22.75 -10.77 -17.24
C HIS A 197 -23.97 -11.24 -18.04
N LYS A 198 -24.02 -10.90 -19.33
CA LYS A 198 -25.10 -11.36 -20.22
C LYS A 198 -25.05 -12.89 -20.44
N PRO A 199 -26.20 -13.56 -20.68
CA PRO A 199 -26.37 -15.00 -20.35
C PRO A 199 -25.55 -16.02 -21.15
N SER A 200 -25.09 -15.72 -22.36
CA SER A 200 -24.49 -16.75 -23.25
C SER A 200 -22.97 -16.68 -23.36
N LYS A 201 -22.41 -15.57 -23.85
CA LYS A 201 -20.94 -15.45 -24.05
C LYS A 201 -20.18 -15.21 -22.75
N GLN A 202 -20.70 -14.37 -21.85
CA GLN A 202 -20.01 -14.04 -20.61
C GLN A 202 -20.08 -15.20 -19.61
N ARG A 203 -21.20 -15.93 -19.57
CA ARG A 203 -21.36 -17.13 -18.72
C ARG A 203 -20.36 -18.22 -19.07
N ALA A 204 -20.15 -18.51 -20.36
CA ALA A 204 -19.16 -19.49 -20.79
C ALA A 204 -17.72 -19.08 -20.41
N LEU A 205 -17.41 -17.78 -20.48
CA LEU A 205 -16.13 -17.24 -20.03
C LEU A 205 -15.99 -17.33 -18.51
N ASP A 206 -17.05 -17.02 -17.76
CA ASP A 206 -17.07 -17.13 -16.30
C ASP A 206 -16.81 -18.57 -15.86
N ILE A 207 -17.49 -19.55 -16.48
CA ILE A 207 -17.29 -20.98 -16.22
C ILE A 207 -15.84 -21.38 -16.51
N ARG A 208 -15.30 -20.99 -17.68
CA ARG A 208 -13.92 -21.29 -18.05
C ARG A 208 -12.91 -20.68 -17.08
N LYS A 209 -13.10 -19.42 -16.69
CA LYS A 209 -12.26 -18.72 -15.70
C LYS A 209 -12.30 -19.45 -14.36
N THR A 210 -13.50 -19.77 -13.87
CA THR A 210 -13.68 -20.47 -12.59
C THR A 210 -12.99 -21.83 -12.62
N GLN A 211 -13.16 -22.61 -13.70
CA GLN A 211 -12.53 -23.92 -13.81
C GLN A 211 -11.00 -23.83 -13.86
N ASP A 212 -10.45 -22.93 -14.68
CA ASP A 212 -9.00 -22.78 -14.83
C ASP A 212 -8.30 -22.32 -13.54
N LEU A 213 -8.97 -21.51 -12.72
CA LEU A 213 -8.48 -21.11 -11.40
C LEU A 213 -8.60 -22.24 -10.38
N TRP A 214 -9.69 -23.00 -10.43
CA TRP A 214 -9.87 -24.18 -9.57
C TRP A 214 -8.81 -25.25 -9.82
N ASP A 215 -8.52 -25.53 -11.09
CA ASP A 215 -7.50 -26.49 -11.49
C ASP A 215 -6.09 -26.04 -11.06
N ALA A 216 -5.89 -24.73 -10.84
CA ALA A 216 -4.67 -24.16 -10.25
C ALA A 216 -4.65 -24.18 -8.71
N GLY A 217 -5.67 -24.76 -8.05
CA GLY A 217 -5.76 -24.89 -6.60
C GLY A 217 -6.44 -23.73 -5.88
N TRP A 218 -6.99 -22.76 -6.60
CA TRP A 218 -7.73 -21.66 -5.98
C TRP A 218 -9.16 -22.05 -5.62
N ILE A 219 -9.64 -21.59 -4.47
CA ILE A 219 -11.07 -21.60 -4.16
C ILE A 219 -11.67 -20.32 -4.74
N VAL A 220 -12.64 -20.44 -5.66
CA VAL A 220 -13.31 -19.28 -6.28
C VAL A 220 -14.75 -19.21 -5.79
N MET A 221 -15.09 -18.14 -5.07
CA MET A 221 -16.45 -17.86 -4.60
C MET A 221 -17.00 -16.64 -5.35
N ARG A 222 -18.11 -16.83 -6.08
CA ARG A 222 -18.76 -15.77 -6.84
C ARG A 222 -20.00 -15.23 -6.13
N MET A 223 -20.12 -13.91 -6.13
CA MET A 223 -21.30 -13.16 -5.69
C MET A 223 -22.04 -12.67 -6.93
N ARG A 224 -23.12 -13.37 -7.29
CA ARG A 224 -23.83 -13.14 -8.55
C ARG A 224 -25.13 -12.39 -8.31
N GLU A 225 -25.28 -11.20 -8.91
CA GLU A 225 -26.54 -10.46 -8.82
C GLU A 225 -27.67 -11.19 -9.55
N ALA A 226 -28.85 -11.27 -8.94
CA ALA A 226 -30.04 -11.81 -9.60
C ALA A 226 -30.30 -11.06 -10.93
N PRO A 227 -30.69 -11.76 -12.02
CA PRO A 227 -31.14 -13.15 -12.09
C PRO A 227 -30.02 -14.16 -12.43
N LEU A 228 -28.74 -13.82 -12.24
CA LEU A 228 -27.65 -14.76 -12.49
C LEU A 228 -27.77 -15.95 -11.52
N THR A 229 -27.77 -17.17 -12.07
CA THR A 229 -27.72 -18.39 -11.27
C THR A 229 -26.30 -18.65 -10.76
N PRO A 230 -26.13 -19.36 -9.64
CA PRO A 230 -24.83 -19.90 -9.21
C PRO A 230 -24.13 -20.66 -10.34
N LEU A 231 -22.80 -20.61 -10.39
CA LEU A 231 -22.01 -21.54 -11.21
C LEU A 231 -21.63 -22.78 -10.40
N ARG A 232 -21.45 -22.64 -9.08
CA ARG A 232 -21.26 -23.73 -8.13
C ARG A 232 -22.27 -23.65 -6.99
N GLU A 233 -23.16 -24.64 -6.93
CA GLU A 233 -24.11 -24.77 -5.83
C GLU A 233 -23.39 -24.96 -4.49
N GLY A 234 -23.88 -24.32 -3.44
CA GLY A 234 -23.30 -24.38 -2.09
C GLY A 234 -22.06 -23.51 -1.87
N LEU A 235 -21.37 -23.06 -2.93
CA LEU A 235 -20.19 -22.19 -2.83
C LEU A 235 -20.47 -20.76 -3.30
N ASP A 236 -21.18 -20.57 -4.42
CA ASP A 236 -21.53 -19.24 -4.91
C ASP A 236 -22.75 -18.68 -4.17
N LEU A 237 -22.80 -17.35 -4.05
CA LEU A 237 -23.89 -16.62 -3.42
C LEU A 237 -24.65 -15.78 -4.46
N CYS A 238 -25.96 -15.97 -4.54
CA CYS A 238 -26.84 -15.03 -5.26
C CYS A 238 -27.20 -13.84 -4.36
N VAL A 239 -27.01 -12.63 -4.87
CA VAL A 239 -27.34 -11.39 -4.17
C VAL A 239 -28.47 -10.64 -4.89
N ASP A 240 -29.38 -10.05 -4.12
CA ASP A 240 -30.44 -9.20 -4.67
C ASP A 240 -29.84 -7.86 -5.15
N PRO A 241 -29.95 -7.50 -6.45
CA PRO A 241 -29.45 -6.24 -6.97
C PRO A 241 -30.18 -5.00 -6.43
N ASN A 242 -31.27 -5.16 -5.68
CA ASN A 242 -31.97 -4.07 -5.01
C ASN A 242 -31.66 -3.97 -3.51
N ALA A 243 -31.03 -4.99 -2.91
CA ALA A 243 -30.60 -4.95 -1.52
C ALA A 243 -29.55 -3.86 -1.32
N SER A 244 -29.54 -3.24 -0.13
CA SER A 244 -28.51 -2.29 0.26
C SER A 244 -27.12 -2.94 0.26
N GLU A 245 -26.06 -2.13 0.12
CA GLU A 245 -24.68 -2.64 0.19
C GLU A 245 -24.41 -3.37 1.52
N ALA A 246 -24.97 -2.87 2.63
CA ALA A 246 -24.84 -3.48 3.95
C ALA A 246 -25.46 -4.89 4.01
N GLU A 247 -26.68 -5.05 3.49
CA GLU A 247 -27.36 -6.35 3.45
C GLU A 247 -26.59 -7.35 2.57
N ARG A 248 -26.03 -6.90 1.44
CA ARG A 248 -25.21 -7.77 0.59
C ARG A 248 -23.93 -8.20 1.29
N VAL A 249 -23.24 -7.27 1.95
CA VAL A 249 -22.02 -7.55 2.71
C VAL A 249 -22.31 -8.54 3.84
N GLN A 250 -23.38 -8.31 4.61
CA GLN A 250 -23.81 -9.20 5.68
C GLN A 250 -24.05 -10.62 5.16
N ARG A 251 -24.80 -10.76 4.06
CA ARG A 251 -25.05 -12.06 3.43
C ARG A 251 -23.77 -12.74 2.95
N VAL A 252 -22.77 -11.99 2.45
CA VAL A 252 -21.48 -12.57 2.09
C VAL A 252 -20.75 -13.09 3.32
N ILE A 253 -20.71 -12.35 4.42
CA ILE A 253 -20.05 -12.78 5.66
C ILE A 253 -20.71 -14.06 6.18
N GLU A 254 -22.04 -14.07 6.27
CA GLU A 254 -22.82 -15.24 6.71
C GLU A 254 -22.58 -16.45 5.81
N HIS A 255 -22.53 -16.23 4.50
CA HIS A 255 -22.28 -17.29 3.53
C HIS A 255 -20.86 -17.84 3.63
N VAL A 256 -19.84 -16.98 3.72
CA VAL A 256 -18.45 -17.41 3.97
C VAL A 256 -18.39 -18.20 5.29
N ARG A 257 -19.04 -17.72 6.34
CA ARG A 257 -19.10 -18.44 7.63
C ARG A 257 -19.73 -19.82 7.45
N ALA A 258 -20.86 -19.91 6.77
CA ALA A 258 -21.58 -21.16 6.55
C ALA A 258 -20.80 -22.16 5.68
N CYS A 259 -20.16 -21.69 4.60
CA CYS A 259 -19.38 -22.54 3.70
C CYS A 259 -18.19 -23.20 4.40
N PHE A 260 -17.59 -22.53 5.40
CA PHE A 260 -16.37 -23.01 6.03
C PHE A 260 -16.57 -23.49 7.48
N ALA A 261 -17.73 -23.29 8.12
CA ALA A 261 -18.04 -23.73 9.48
C ALA A 261 -18.01 -25.26 9.71
N PHE A 262 -17.93 -26.07 8.65
CA PHE A 262 -17.82 -27.53 8.74
C PHE A 262 -16.39 -28.05 8.95
N HIS A 263 -15.38 -27.17 8.91
CA HIS A 263 -14.02 -27.55 9.25
C HIS A 263 -13.77 -27.30 10.73
N ASP A 264 -13.49 -28.38 11.46
CA ASP A 264 -13.15 -28.44 12.89
C ASP A 264 -11.81 -27.71 13.13
N PHE A 265 -11.83 -26.38 13.09
CA PHE A 265 -10.71 -25.52 13.44
C PHE A 265 -10.86 -25.15 14.91
N HIS A 266 -10.01 -25.76 15.75
CA HIS A 266 -9.97 -25.49 17.18
C HIS A 266 -9.80 -23.98 17.49
N GLU A 267 -10.76 -23.48 18.27
CA GLU A 267 -10.77 -22.27 19.10
C GLU A 267 -10.28 -20.96 18.46
N VAL A 268 -11.17 -20.27 17.75
CA VAL A 268 -11.22 -18.80 17.81
C VAL A 268 -12.63 -18.39 18.22
N ASN A 269 -12.72 -17.80 19.40
CA ASN A 269 -13.96 -17.45 20.10
C ASN A 269 -14.75 -16.38 19.31
N ALA A 270 -15.74 -16.84 18.54
CA ALA A 270 -16.45 -16.07 17.52
C ALA A 270 -17.70 -15.31 18.04
N GLU A 271 -17.80 -15.10 19.36
CA GLU A 271 -18.94 -14.45 20.00
C GLU A 271 -18.79 -12.93 20.21
N THR A 272 -17.63 -12.32 19.92
CA THR A 272 -17.42 -10.89 20.22
C THR A 272 -17.52 -9.92 19.03
N VAL A 273 -17.80 -10.38 17.80
CA VAL A 273 -17.72 -9.53 16.58
C VAL A 273 -19.09 -9.23 15.93
N VAL A 274 -20.20 -9.78 16.44
CA VAL A 274 -21.52 -9.71 15.76
C VAL A 274 -22.48 -8.64 16.33
N SER A 275 -22.05 -7.80 17.27
CA SER A 275 -22.97 -6.85 17.94
C SER A 275 -22.70 -5.36 17.72
N ASP A 276 -21.72 -4.96 16.88
CA ASP A 276 -21.42 -3.54 16.64
C ASP A 276 -22.20 -2.99 15.42
N PRO A 277 -23.25 -2.16 15.61
CA PRO A 277 -24.08 -1.65 14.51
C PRO A 277 -23.33 -0.66 13.58
N ALA A 278 -22.18 -0.13 13.99
CA ALA A 278 -21.41 0.84 13.21
C ALA A 278 -20.59 0.20 12.08
N LEU A 279 -20.16 -1.06 12.28
CA LEU A 279 -19.51 -1.89 11.26
C LEU A 279 -20.45 -2.15 10.06
N ILE A 280 -21.74 -2.34 10.35
CA ILE A 280 -22.77 -2.75 9.39
C ILE A 280 -23.33 -1.57 8.60
N ALA A 281 -23.48 -0.38 9.20
CA ALA A 281 -24.19 0.73 8.57
C ALA A 281 -23.36 1.60 7.61
N ASN A 282 -22.05 1.74 7.83
CA ASN A 282 -21.25 2.77 7.13
C ASN A 282 -19.90 2.30 6.54
N GLY A 283 -19.53 1.02 6.71
CA GLY A 283 -18.26 0.49 6.21
C GLY A 283 -17.01 1.08 6.90
N PHE A 284 -17.17 1.55 8.14
CA PHE A 284 -16.08 2.01 8.99
C PHE A 284 -15.56 0.88 9.88
N VAL A 285 -14.33 1.01 10.38
CA VAL A 285 -13.76 0.11 11.39
C VAL A 285 -14.57 0.16 12.68
N SER A 286 -14.38 -0.81 13.58
CA SER A 286 -15.10 -0.87 14.84
C SER A 286 -14.86 0.38 15.71
N PHE A 287 -15.74 0.62 16.69
CA PHE A 287 -15.56 1.70 17.65
C PHE A 287 -14.18 1.63 18.35
N GLU A 288 -13.75 0.43 18.74
CA GLU A 288 -12.48 0.22 19.42
C GLU A 288 -11.28 0.50 18.49
N GLU A 289 -11.32 0.03 17.25
CA GLU A 289 -10.25 0.24 16.26
C GLU A 289 -10.14 1.72 15.86
N ALA A 290 -11.27 2.39 15.67
CA ALA A 290 -11.31 3.82 15.44
C ALA A 290 -10.72 4.58 16.62
N GLY A 291 -10.95 4.11 17.85
CA GLY A 291 -10.36 4.67 19.06
C GLY A 291 -8.84 4.48 19.13
N LYS A 292 -8.34 3.26 18.91
CA LYS A 292 -6.90 2.97 18.82
C LYS A 292 -6.22 3.83 17.77
N TRP A 293 -6.87 3.99 16.60
CA TRP A 293 -6.37 4.84 15.54
C TRP A 293 -6.32 6.31 15.95
N ALA A 294 -7.38 6.84 16.54
CA ALA A 294 -7.48 8.23 16.97
C ALA A 294 -6.49 8.61 18.07
N GLN A 295 -6.30 7.71 19.03
CA GLN A 295 -5.30 7.84 20.09
C GLN A 295 -3.89 7.87 19.50
N LYS A 296 -3.61 7.02 18.50
CA LYS A 296 -2.33 7.04 17.76
C LYS A 296 -2.12 8.34 16.98
N GLN A 297 -3.19 8.94 16.45
CA GLN A 297 -3.12 10.27 15.82
C GLN A 297 -2.99 11.42 16.84
N GLY A 298 -3.14 11.14 18.14
CA GLY A 298 -3.04 12.12 19.22
C GLY A 298 -4.26 13.03 19.35
N PHE A 299 -5.43 12.65 18.82
CA PHE A 299 -6.64 13.47 18.97
C PHE A 299 -7.11 13.46 20.42
N ARG A 300 -7.24 14.65 21.01
CA ARG A 300 -7.75 14.85 22.38
C ARG A 300 -9.20 15.31 22.39
N THR A 301 -9.68 15.88 21.29
CA THR A 301 -11.07 16.32 21.15
C THR A 301 -11.70 15.90 19.82
N MET A 302 -13.02 15.72 19.80
CA MET A 302 -13.77 15.47 18.56
C MET A 302 -13.68 16.63 17.56
N LYS A 303 -13.39 17.84 18.06
CA LYS A 303 -13.15 19.02 17.23
C LYS A 303 -11.86 18.87 16.41
N GLU A 304 -10.79 18.36 17.02
CA GLU A 304 -9.51 18.08 16.35
C GLU A 304 -9.65 16.98 15.30
N TRP A 305 -10.38 15.91 15.62
CA TRP A 305 -10.67 14.84 14.67
C TRP A 305 -11.37 15.39 13.42
N ARG A 306 -12.50 16.11 13.60
CA ARG A 306 -13.29 16.67 12.49
C ARG A 306 -12.51 17.74 11.71
N ALA A 307 -11.70 18.55 12.39
CA ALA A 307 -10.83 19.53 11.73
C ALA A 307 -9.78 18.85 10.85
N SER A 308 -9.16 17.78 11.35
CA SER A 308 -8.21 16.96 10.59
C SER A 308 -8.88 16.26 9.41
N ALA A 309 -10.10 15.74 9.58
CA ALA A 309 -10.89 15.16 8.50
C ALA A 309 -11.23 16.16 7.39
N ARG A 310 -11.54 17.40 7.74
CA ARG A 310 -11.74 18.48 6.76
C ARG A 310 -10.45 18.87 6.06
N ALA A 311 -9.34 18.99 6.80
CA ALA A 311 -8.04 19.34 6.25
C ALA A 311 -7.49 18.27 5.29
N MET A 312 -7.73 16.98 5.59
CA MET A 312 -7.29 15.86 4.76
C MET A 312 -8.21 15.60 3.56
N GLY A 313 -9.48 15.98 3.59
CA GLY A 313 -10.39 15.87 2.44
C GLY A 313 -10.50 14.43 1.91
N THR A 314 -10.03 14.17 0.69
CA THR A 314 -10.03 12.83 0.06
C THR A 314 -8.93 11.92 0.55
N LEU A 315 -7.94 12.44 1.31
CA LEU A 315 -6.84 11.68 1.90
C LEU A 315 -7.17 11.10 3.27
N TRP A 316 -8.33 11.46 3.83
CA TRP A 316 -8.82 10.87 5.07
C TRP A 316 -9.07 9.36 4.85
N PRO A 317 -8.61 8.47 5.75
CA PRO A 317 -8.78 7.04 5.56
C PRO A 317 -10.26 6.70 5.38
N SER A 318 -10.60 6.07 4.26
CA SER A 318 -12.01 5.84 3.89
C SER A 318 -12.75 4.91 4.85
N HIS A 319 -12.01 4.10 5.61
CA HIS A 319 -12.52 3.20 6.65
C HIS A 319 -12.62 3.86 8.03
N ILE A 320 -12.22 5.13 8.18
CA ILE A 320 -12.38 5.91 9.42
C ILE A 320 -13.45 6.98 9.17
N PRO A 321 -14.44 7.17 10.05
CA PRO A 321 -15.46 8.19 9.84
C PRO A 321 -14.88 9.60 9.95
N LYS A 322 -15.29 10.49 9.04
CA LYS A 322 -15.05 11.93 9.17
C LYS A 322 -15.87 12.54 10.31
N ASP A 323 -17.01 11.93 10.62
CA ASP A 323 -17.88 12.31 11.72
C ASP A 323 -18.16 11.14 12.68
N PRO A 324 -17.34 10.97 13.73
CA PRO A 324 -17.51 9.91 14.72
C PRO A 324 -18.85 9.95 15.45
N TYR A 325 -19.42 11.14 15.70
CA TYR A 325 -20.71 11.23 16.40
C TYR A 325 -21.86 10.62 15.60
N SER A 326 -21.81 10.74 14.28
CA SER A 326 -22.80 10.09 13.40
C SER A 326 -22.52 8.60 13.24
N ALA A 327 -21.24 8.22 13.11
CA ALA A 327 -20.86 6.84 12.83
C ALA A 327 -21.00 5.92 14.06
N TYR A 328 -20.72 6.44 15.26
CA TYR A 328 -20.70 5.70 16.52
C TYR A 328 -21.70 6.25 17.54
N LYS A 329 -22.85 6.72 17.07
CA LYS A 329 -23.85 7.42 17.90
C LYS A 329 -24.24 6.61 19.14
N ALA A 330 -24.55 5.33 18.98
CA ALA A 330 -24.98 4.46 20.07
C ALA A 330 -23.85 4.21 21.10
N GLN A 331 -22.64 3.93 20.61
CA GLN A 331 -21.46 3.69 21.44
C GLN A 331 -21.04 4.95 22.19
N ILE A 332 -21.10 6.12 21.54
CA ILE A 332 -20.80 7.40 22.20
C ILE A 332 -21.86 7.76 23.24
N GLN A 333 -23.14 7.41 23.01
CA GLN A 333 -24.20 7.57 24.02
C GLN A 333 -24.01 6.64 25.22
N GLN A 334 -23.52 5.42 24.99
CA GLN A 334 -23.35 4.40 26.02
C GLN A 334 -22.04 4.58 26.83
N TYR A 335 -20.93 4.87 26.16
CA TYR A 335 -19.58 4.86 26.75
C TYR A 335 -18.93 6.25 26.81
N GLY A 336 -19.51 7.26 26.16
CA GLY A 336 -18.94 8.59 26.04
C GLY A 336 -17.87 8.71 24.95
N SER A 337 -17.68 9.92 24.44
CA SER A 337 -16.66 10.21 23.43
C SER A 337 -15.22 10.16 23.95
N GLY A 338 -15.02 10.26 25.28
CA GLY A 338 -13.71 10.19 25.92
C GLY A 338 -13.03 8.84 25.73
N VAL A 339 -13.81 7.75 25.80
CA VAL A 339 -13.33 6.37 25.54
C VAL A 339 -12.75 6.23 24.14
N LEU A 340 -13.40 6.82 23.13
CA LEU A 340 -12.89 6.81 21.76
C LEU A 340 -11.56 7.54 21.63
N LEU A 341 -11.39 8.66 22.33
CA LEU A 341 -10.20 9.51 22.22
C LEU A 341 -9.09 9.14 23.22
N GLY A 342 -9.32 8.16 24.10
CA GLY A 342 -8.39 7.81 25.17
C GLY A 342 -8.16 8.97 26.15
N VAL A 343 -9.17 9.81 26.36
CA VAL A 343 -9.17 10.87 27.37
C VAL A 343 -10.21 10.52 28.43
N ALA A 344 -9.87 10.73 29.71
CA ALA A 344 -10.83 10.55 30.80
C ALA A 344 -12.08 11.41 30.53
N ALA A 345 -13.25 10.84 30.84
CA ALA A 345 -14.55 11.46 30.58
C ALA A 345 -14.73 12.81 31.30
#